data_AF-A0A7Z1S9D2-F1
#
_entry.id   AF-A0A7Z1S9D2-F1
#
_cell.length_a   1.000
_cell.length_b   1.000
_cell.length_c   1.000
_cell.angle_alpha   90.00
_cell.angle_beta   90.00
_cell.angle_gamma   90.00
#
_symmetry.space_group_name_H-M   'P 1'
#
loop_
_entity.id
_entity.type
_entity.pdbx_description
1 polymer ?
#
loop_
_entity_poly.entity_id
_entity_poly.type
_entity_poly.pdbx_seq_one_letter_code
_entity_poly.pdbx_strand_id
1 'polypeptide(L)'
;IVIMLDPGHGGEDPGAICKYKTREKDIVLQIARKLSAMIKREPNMKVFMTRNEEVFIPLKVRVAKARKQRADLFVSIHADAFTSRAARGSSVFALSTKGATSSAAKFLAQTQNASDQIGGVSKSGDRYLDHTMFDLIQTATIND
;
A
#
# COMPACT_ATOMS: atom_id res chain seq x y z
N ILE A 1 1.52 -21.46 -0.91
CA ILE A 1 1.09 -20.07 -1.22
C ILE A 1 2.03 -19.10 -0.51
N VAL A 2 2.64 -18.18 -1.25
CA VAL A 2 3.50 -17.11 -0.75
C VAL A 2 2.71 -15.81 -0.74
N ILE A 3 2.53 -15.22 0.44
CA ILE A 3 1.77 -13.99 0.64
C ILE A 3 2.74 -12.87 1.00
N MET A 4 2.71 -11.78 0.25
CA MET A 4 3.37 -10.53 0.61
C MET A 4 2.36 -9.59 1.27
N LEU A 5 2.60 -9.25 2.53
CA LEU A 5 1.86 -8.20 3.24
C LEU A 5 2.61 -6.88 3.11
N ASP A 6 1.91 -5.85 2.67
CA ASP A 6 2.44 -4.51 2.53
C ASP A 6 1.73 -3.54 3.49
N PRO A 7 2.23 -3.36 4.72
CA PRO A 7 1.73 -2.29 5.58
C PRO A 7 2.11 -0.93 4.97
N GLY A 8 1.10 -0.15 4.58
CA GLY A 8 1.24 1.16 3.94
C GLY A 8 2.11 2.14 4.73
N HIS A 9 2.66 3.15 4.04
CA HIS A 9 3.43 4.24 4.65
C HIS A 9 4.67 3.76 5.44
N GLY A 10 5.13 4.55 6.43
CA GLY A 10 6.28 4.24 7.30
C GLY A 10 7.33 5.35 7.26
N GLY A 11 8.16 5.45 8.31
CA GLY A 11 9.20 6.48 8.40
C GLY A 11 8.61 7.89 8.33
N GLU A 12 9.11 8.68 7.40
CA GLU A 12 8.73 10.06 7.14
C GLU A 12 7.28 10.20 6.65
N ASP A 13 6.70 9.13 6.07
CA ASP A 13 5.29 9.11 5.66
C ASP A 13 4.41 8.56 6.80
N PRO A 14 3.63 9.40 7.50
CA PRO A 14 2.73 8.94 8.56
C PRO A 14 1.44 8.28 8.02
N GLY A 15 1.13 8.43 6.73
CA GLY A 15 -0.20 8.20 6.18
C GLY A 15 -1.24 9.14 6.79
N ALA A 16 -2.50 8.72 6.81
CA ALA A 16 -3.56 9.48 7.44
C ALA A 16 -3.30 9.70 8.94
N ILE A 17 -3.57 10.93 9.43
CA ILE A 17 -3.49 11.30 10.84
C ILE A 17 -4.90 11.60 11.36
N CYS A 18 -5.36 10.82 12.34
CA CYS A 18 -6.67 11.04 12.96
C CYS A 18 -6.64 12.20 13.98
N LYS A 19 -7.83 12.66 14.40
CA LYS A 19 -8.02 13.74 15.38
C LYS A 19 -7.21 13.55 16.68
N TYR A 20 -7.03 12.30 17.11
CA TYR A 20 -6.29 11.93 18.33
C TYR A 20 -4.81 11.61 18.08
N LYS A 21 -4.24 12.09 16.97
CA LYS A 21 -2.85 11.87 16.54
C LYS A 21 -2.47 10.40 16.28
N THR A 22 -3.45 9.52 16.16
CA THR A 22 -3.22 8.17 15.63
C THR A 22 -2.76 8.27 14.18
N ARG A 23 -1.65 7.62 13.85
CA ARG A 23 -1.07 7.61 12.51
C ARG A 23 -1.37 6.28 11.84
N GLU A 24 -1.83 6.33 10.60
CA GLU A 24 -2.11 5.16 9.78
C GLU A 24 -0.94 4.18 9.77
N LYS A 25 0.30 4.67 9.58
CA LYS A 25 1.51 3.84 9.52
C LYS A 25 1.68 2.90 10.72
N ASP A 26 1.23 3.32 11.90
CA ASP A 26 1.36 2.56 13.16
C ASP A 26 0.28 1.47 13.24
N ILE A 27 -0.94 1.80 12.83
CA ILE A 27 -2.10 0.90 12.87
C ILE A 27 -1.93 -0.22 11.84
N VAL A 28 -1.57 0.11 10.61
CA VAL A 28 -1.43 -0.87 9.53
C VAL A 28 -0.28 -1.85 9.80
N LEU A 29 0.81 -1.39 10.43
CA LEU A 29 1.92 -2.27 10.84
C LEU A 29 1.46 -3.28 11.90
N GLN A 30 0.68 -2.82 12.89
CA GLN A 30 0.14 -3.69 13.94
C GLN A 30 -0.82 -4.73 13.35
N ILE A 31 -1.71 -4.33 12.44
CA ILE A 31 -2.61 -5.24 11.73
C ILE A 31 -1.80 -6.26 10.92
N ALA A 32 -0.81 -5.82 10.15
CA ALA A 32 0.02 -6.69 9.33
C ALA A 32 0.81 -7.71 10.15
N ARG A 33 1.32 -7.33 11.34
CA ARG A 33 1.99 -8.27 12.26
C ARG A 33 1.03 -9.33 12.81
N LYS A 34 -0.19 -8.93 13.19
CA LYS A 34 -1.23 -9.87 13.65
C LYS A 34 -1.59 -10.85 12.53
N LEU A 35 -1.83 -10.35 11.32
CA LEU A 35 -2.14 -11.17 10.15
C LEU A 35 -0.97 -12.10 9.80
N SER A 36 0.27 -11.60 9.82
CA SER A 36 1.47 -12.41 9.60
C SER A 36 1.57 -13.56 10.60
N ALA A 37 1.30 -13.30 11.89
CA ALA A 37 1.30 -14.34 12.93
C ALA A 37 0.21 -15.40 12.70
N MET A 38 -0.96 -15.02 12.18
CA MET A 38 -2.01 -15.96 11.80
C MET A 38 -1.60 -16.81 10.60
N ILE A 39 -1.11 -16.18 9.51
CA ILE A 39 -0.69 -16.90 8.29
C ILE A 39 0.44 -17.91 8.59
N LYS A 40 1.38 -17.56 9.48
CA LYS A 40 2.49 -18.47 9.87
C LYS A 40 2.01 -19.77 10.54
N ARG A 41 0.78 -19.83 11.02
CA ARG A 41 0.20 -21.04 11.62
C ARG A 41 -0.42 -21.98 10.58
N GLU A 42 -0.60 -21.52 9.36
CA GLU A 42 -1.21 -22.31 8.28
C GLU A 42 -0.15 -23.20 7.58
N PRO A 43 -0.36 -24.53 7.51
CA PRO A 43 0.69 -25.48 7.14
C PRO A 43 1.19 -25.41 5.68
N ASN A 44 0.61 -24.57 4.83
CA ASN A 44 0.99 -24.41 3.41
C ASN A 44 1.14 -22.95 2.97
N MET A 45 1.29 -22.04 3.92
CA MET A 45 1.45 -20.62 3.66
C MET A 45 2.78 -20.09 4.14
N LYS A 46 3.39 -19.23 3.34
CA LYS A 46 4.57 -18.46 3.71
C LYS A 46 4.23 -16.98 3.61
N VAL A 47 4.60 -16.21 4.62
CA VAL A 47 4.35 -14.77 4.64
C VAL A 47 5.64 -13.98 4.68
N PHE A 48 5.72 -12.96 3.83
CA PHE A 48 6.73 -11.92 3.87
C PHE A 48 6.06 -10.57 4.09
N MET A 49 6.84 -9.60 4.55
CA MET A 49 6.36 -8.23 4.76
C MET A 49 7.29 -7.26 4.02
N THR A 50 6.74 -6.23 3.38
CA THR A 50 7.55 -5.17 2.74
C THR A 50 8.35 -4.38 3.76
N ARG A 51 7.80 -4.18 4.96
CA ARG A 51 8.45 -3.68 6.18
C ARG A 51 7.88 -4.38 7.42
N ASN A 52 8.72 -4.56 8.44
CA ASN A 52 8.30 -5.02 9.78
C ASN A 52 8.82 -4.06 10.88
N GLU A 53 9.14 -2.84 10.50
CA GLU A 53 9.69 -1.80 11.37
C GLU A 53 9.22 -0.41 10.88
N GLU A 54 9.62 0.62 11.61
CA GLU A 54 9.23 2.02 11.38
C GLU A 54 10.16 2.64 10.32
N VAL A 55 9.99 2.23 9.06
CA VAL A 55 10.80 2.69 7.92
C VAL A 55 9.95 2.98 6.71
N PHE A 56 10.32 3.99 5.94
CA PHE A 56 9.70 4.28 4.66
C PHE A 56 10.24 3.31 3.59
N ILE A 57 9.33 2.70 2.82
CA ILE A 57 9.68 1.88 1.64
C ILE A 57 9.00 2.51 0.42
N PRO A 58 9.76 2.90 -0.62
CA PRO A 58 9.18 3.43 -1.86
C PRO A 58 8.22 2.45 -2.52
N LEU A 59 7.14 2.93 -3.14
CA LEU A 59 6.09 2.10 -3.75
C LEU A 59 6.67 1.09 -4.75
N LYS A 60 7.60 1.52 -5.61
CA LYS A 60 8.29 0.63 -6.57
C LYS A 60 9.08 -0.49 -5.88
N VAL A 61 9.70 -0.19 -4.74
CA VAL A 61 10.47 -1.17 -3.96
C VAL A 61 9.54 -2.19 -3.30
N ARG A 62 8.34 -1.79 -2.88
CA ARG A 62 7.31 -2.71 -2.34
C ARG A 62 6.92 -3.77 -3.36
N VAL A 63 6.62 -3.35 -4.59
CA VAL A 63 6.29 -4.24 -5.71
C VAL A 63 7.49 -5.14 -6.07
N ALA A 64 8.69 -4.57 -6.14
CA ALA A 64 9.91 -5.34 -6.43
C ALA A 64 10.20 -6.41 -5.38
N LYS A 65 9.98 -6.12 -4.08
CA LYS A 65 10.09 -7.11 -2.99
C LYS A 65 9.13 -8.27 -3.20
N ALA A 66 7.87 -8.01 -3.58
CA ALA A 66 6.87 -9.04 -3.84
C ALA A 66 7.30 -9.97 -4.99
N ARG A 67 7.70 -9.38 -6.12
CA ARG A 67 8.21 -10.12 -7.29
C ARG A 67 9.45 -10.95 -6.96
N LYS A 68 10.39 -10.38 -6.21
CA LYS A 68 11.62 -11.08 -5.78
C LYS A 68 11.30 -12.33 -4.94
N GLN A 69 10.27 -12.26 -4.09
CA GLN A 69 9.83 -13.40 -3.28
C GLN A 69 8.90 -14.36 -4.01
N ARG A 70 8.56 -14.07 -5.29
CA ARG A 70 7.57 -14.80 -6.08
C ARG A 70 6.26 -14.96 -5.30
N ALA A 71 5.77 -13.85 -4.75
CA ALA A 71 4.51 -13.84 -4.03
C ALA A 71 3.35 -14.20 -4.96
N ASP A 72 2.55 -15.17 -4.56
CA ASP A 72 1.30 -15.55 -5.23
C ASP A 72 0.20 -14.51 -4.94
N LEU A 73 0.26 -13.85 -3.77
CA LEU A 73 -0.68 -12.81 -3.36
C LEU A 73 0.07 -11.60 -2.79
N PHE A 74 -0.34 -10.41 -3.20
CA PHE A 74 0.11 -9.14 -2.63
C PHE A 74 -1.07 -8.44 -1.96
N VAL A 75 -0.97 -8.18 -0.66
CA VAL A 75 -2.03 -7.55 0.13
C VAL A 75 -1.47 -6.27 0.75
N SER A 76 -1.88 -5.12 0.19
CA SER A 76 -1.60 -3.82 0.82
C SER A 76 -2.64 -3.51 1.89
N ILE A 77 -2.17 -3.05 3.06
CA ILE A 77 -3.00 -2.77 4.22
C ILE A 77 -2.92 -1.28 4.51
N HIS A 78 -4.08 -0.62 4.45
CA HIS A 78 -4.27 0.81 4.68
C HIS A 78 -5.36 1.06 5.72
N ALA A 79 -5.30 2.21 6.37
CA ALA A 79 -6.34 2.74 7.23
C ALA A 79 -6.60 4.20 6.80
N ASP A 80 -7.09 4.30 5.57
CA ASP A 80 -7.28 5.55 4.84
C ASP A 80 -8.16 6.57 5.60
N ALA A 81 -8.02 7.83 5.22
CA ALA A 81 -8.92 8.89 5.63
C ALA A 81 -9.67 9.49 4.44
N PHE A 82 -10.92 9.90 4.69
CA PHE A 82 -11.72 10.68 3.75
C PHE A 82 -12.03 12.05 4.36
N THR A 83 -12.33 13.04 3.52
CA THR A 83 -12.63 14.42 3.95
C THR A 83 -13.88 14.49 4.84
N SER A 84 -14.86 13.62 4.60
CA SER A 84 -16.05 13.46 5.44
C SER A 84 -15.85 12.35 6.48
N ARG A 85 -16.09 12.68 7.76
CA ARG A 85 -16.07 11.71 8.87
C ARG A 85 -17.25 10.73 8.86
N ALA A 86 -18.26 10.98 8.02
CA ALA A 86 -19.38 10.06 7.86
C ALA A 86 -18.97 8.80 7.08
N ALA A 87 -17.90 8.87 6.27
CA ALA A 87 -17.33 7.71 5.60
C ALA A 87 -16.64 6.81 6.64
N ARG A 88 -17.18 5.61 6.81
CA ARG A 88 -16.70 4.59 7.77
C ARG A 88 -16.96 3.19 7.21
N GLY A 89 -16.21 2.20 7.70
CA GLY A 89 -16.33 0.80 7.28
C GLY A 89 -15.05 0.29 6.64
N SER A 90 -15.01 -1.03 6.38
CA SER A 90 -13.91 -1.68 5.67
C SER A 90 -14.20 -1.72 4.17
N SER A 91 -13.17 -1.55 3.37
CA SER A 91 -13.22 -1.64 1.92
C SER A 91 -12.07 -2.49 1.40
N VAL A 92 -12.31 -3.15 0.26
CA VAL A 92 -11.29 -3.89 -0.48
C VAL A 92 -11.23 -3.30 -1.87
N PHE A 93 -10.03 -2.94 -2.32
CA PHE A 93 -9.79 -2.43 -3.66
C PHE A 93 -8.90 -3.41 -4.42
N ALA A 94 -9.26 -3.62 -5.68
CA ALA A 94 -8.40 -4.28 -6.66
C ALA A 94 -8.02 -3.25 -7.73
N LEU A 95 -6.86 -3.45 -8.34
CA LEU A 95 -6.36 -2.53 -9.35
C LEU A 95 -7.27 -2.52 -10.59
N SER A 96 -7.55 -1.33 -11.13
CA SER A 96 -8.33 -1.13 -12.36
C SER A 96 -7.62 -0.17 -13.30
N THR A 97 -7.40 -0.60 -14.54
CA THR A 97 -6.77 0.19 -15.62
C THR A 97 -7.77 0.93 -16.48
N LYS A 98 -9.07 0.61 -16.35
CA LYS A 98 -10.17 1.24 -17.09
C LYS A 98 -10.78 2.42 -16.32
N GLY A 99 -10.14 2.85 -15.24
CA GLY A 99 -10.61 3.89 -14.33
C GLY A 99 -11.15 3.33 -13.02
N ALA A 100 -11.21 4.20 -12.01
CA ALA A 100 -11.74 3.85 -10.69
C ALA A 100 -13.25 3.61 -10.77
N THR A 101 -13.74 2.61 -10.03
CA THR A 101 -15.18 2.25 -9.97
C THR A 101 -16.03 3.28 -9.23
N SER A 102 -15.40 4.25 -8.54
CA SER A 102 -16.06 5.37 -7.89
C SER A 102 -15.12 6.57 -7.72
N SER A 103 -15.69 7.76 -7.47
CA SER A 103 -14.93 8.95 -7.11
C SER A 103 -14.12 8.78 -5.82
N ALA A 104 -14.66 8.03 -4.84
CA ALA A 104 -13.96 7.70 -3.60
C ALA A 104 -12.73 6.81 -3.87
N ALA A 105 -12.87 5.77 -4.70
CA ALA A 105 -11.75 4.93 -5.11
C ALA A 105 -10.68 5.74 -5.88
N LYS A 106 -11.09 6.69 -6.73
CA LYS A 106 -10.17 7.57 -7.45
C LYS A 106 -9.37 8.47 -6.49
N PHE A 107 -10.06 9.07 -5.53
CA PHE A 107 -9.43 9.95 -4.52
C PHE A 107 -8.40 9.17 -3.70
N LEU A 108 -8.76 7.97 -3.22
CA LEU A 108 -7.86 7.12 -2.45
C LEU A 108 -6.63 6.68 -3.25
N ALA A 109 -6.81 6.30 -4.52
CA ALA A 109 -5.67 5.96 -5.39
C ALA A 109 -4.70 7.13 -5.53
N GLN A 110 -5.20 8.36 -5.70
CA GLN A 110 -4.37 9.56 -5.80
C GLN A 110 -3.61 9.86 -4.50
N THR A 111 -4.26 9.74 -3.34
CA THR A 111 -3.61 9.99 -2.06
C THR A 111 -2.55 8.93 -1.75
N GLN A 112 -2.81 7.66 -2.06
CA GLN A 112 -1.87 6.57 -1.82
C GLN A 112 -0.66 6.62 -2.78
N ASN A 113 -0.87 6.99 -4.04
CA ASN A 113 0.22 7.18 -5.00
C ASN A 113 1.12 8.39 -4.67
N ALA A 114 0.67 9.30 -3.81
CA ALA A 114 1.47 10.43 -3.35
C ALA A 114 2.49 10.06 -2.25
N SER A 115 2.45 8.83 -1.72
CA SER A 115 3.32 8.35 -0.63
C SER A 115 4.82 8.54 -0.93
N ASP A 116 5.28 8.25 -2.16
CA ASP A 116 6.68 8.46 -2.56
C ASP A 116 7.13 9.93 -2.52
N GLN A 117 6.20 10.88 -2.68
CA GLN A 117 6.50 12.31 -2.54
C GLN A 117 6.69 12.72 -1.09
N ILE A 118 5.91 12.13 -0.20
CA ILE A 118 5.91 12.42 1.23
C ILE A 118 7.15 11.78 1.88
N GLY A 119 7.48 10.54 1.51
CA GLY A 119 8.65 9.81 1.98
C GLY A 119 9.99 10.25 1.37
N GLY A 120 10.03 11.33 0.59
CA GLY A 120 11.27 11.96 0.15
C GLY A 120 12.04 11.23 -0.96
N VAL A 121 11.37 10.43 -1.80
CA VAL A 121 12.04 9.76 -2.93
C VAL A 121 12.36 10.77 -4.03
N SER A 122 13.62 10.82 -4.47
CA SER A 122 14.07 11.68 -5.57
C SER A 122 13.30 11.36 -6.86
N LYS A 123 12.49 12.32 -7.30
CA LYS A 123 11.72 12.26 -8.54
C LYS A 123 12.59 12.65 -9.74
N SER A 124 12.17 12.25 -10.94
CA SER A 124 12.80 12.70 -12.19
C SER A 124 12.67 14.22 -12.42
N GLY A 125 11.84 14.89 -11.61
CA GLY A 125 11.51 16.31 -11.72
C GLY A 125 10.16 16.54 -12.41
N ASP A 126 9.66 15.55 -13.16
CA ASP A 126 8.38 15.61 -13.87
C ASP A 126 7.34 14.70 -13.21
N ARG A 127 6.34 15.33 -12.56
CA ARG A 127 5.22 14.64 -11.89
C ARG A 127 4.41 13.75 -12.83
N TYR A 128 4.30 14.10 -14.11
CA TYR A 128 3.46 13.38 -15.08
C TYR A 128 4.16 12.10 -15.54
N LEU A 129 5.48 12.16 -15.79
CA LEU A 129 6.28 10.99 -16.16
C LEU A 129 6.38 9.97 -15.02
N ASP A 130 6.53 10.44 -13.78
CA ASP A 130 6.60 9.54 -12.63
C ASP A 130 5.27 8.80 -12.40
N HIS A 131 4.13 9.47 -12.62
CA HIS A 131 2.80 8.88 -12.45
C HIS A 131 2.47 7.90 -13.57
N THR A 132 2.72 8.26 -14.83
CA THR A 132 2.45 7.38 -15.99
C THR A 132 3.29 6.12 -15.95
N MET A 133 4.57 6.22 -15.58
CA MET A 133 5.44 5.05 -15.45
C MET A 133 5.03 4.14 -14.28
N PHE A 134 4.55 4.71 -13.17
CA PHE A 134 3.99 3.92 -12.07
C PHE A 134 2.72 3.18 -12.50
N ASP A 135 1.78 3.89 -13.14
CA ASP A 135 0.54 3.32 -13.66
C ASP A 135 0.80 2.22 -14.68
N LEU A 136 1.81 2.38 -15.55
CA LEU A 136 2.25 1.34 -16.51
C LEU A 136 2.75 0.07 -15.80
N ILE A 137 3.56 0.19 -14.74
CA ILE A 137 4.06 -0.95 -13.96
C ILE A 137 2.91 -1.65 -13.23
N GLN A 138 1.99 -0.87 -12.67
CA GLN A 138 0.78 -1.40 -12.03
C GLN A 138 -0.07 -2.16 -13.05
N THR A 139 -0.32 -1.56 -14.21
CA THR A 139 -1.07 -2.15 -15.33
C THR A 139 -0.47 -3.48 -15.78
N ALA A 140 0.84 -3.56 -15.93
CA ALA A 140 1.52 -4.79 -16.34
C ALA A 140 1.30 -5.95 -15.34
N THR A 141 1.19 -5.65 -14.04
CA THR A 141 0.94 -6.67 -13.00
C THR A 141 -0.48 -7.25 -13.05
N ILE A 142 -1.41 -6.65 -13.80
CA ILE A 142 -2.78 -7.19 -13.98
C ILE A 142 -2.84 -8.19 -15.13
N ASN A 143 -1.98 -8.01 -16.13
CA ASN A 143 -2.01 -8.80 -17.36
C ASN A 143 -1.14 -10.07 -17.29
N ASP A 144 -0.36 -10.22 -16.21
CA ASP A 144 0.36 -11.45 -15.84
C ASP A 144 -0.53 -12.35 -14.97
#